data_AF-U2V425-F1
#
_entry.id   AF-U2V425-F1
#
_cell.length_a   1.000
_cell.length_b   1.000
_cell.length_c   1.000
_cell.angle_alpha   90.00
_cell.angle_beta   90.00
_cell.angle_gamma   90.00
#
_symmetry.space_group_name_H-M   'P 1'
#
loop_
_entity.id
_entity.type
_entity.pdbx_description
1 polymer ?
#
loop_
_entity_poly.entity_id
_entity_poly.type
_entity_poly.pdbx_seq_one_letter_code
_entity_poly.pdbx_strand_id
1 'polypeptide(L)'
;MMGRIGQVAVSLICFFMLFAASVLAEAAEGAKPMEGALLDTDFAYRGVALGDTEEKLLAVYGEPLFDRIMRKQGVTVKVCTFHGHIDVGVSVRTRRVVDFVMEDDPPVMRAGVRRGATKHLIWATYGKTERRFLDGKLAYVYTRPGHPHDHLVLFLDPETESLASVRLTSLPLTEEEADARAGEEAQAEADDGSDLKGMDDSALPHASDVKLGGVLP
;
A
#
# COMPACT_ATOMS: atom_id res chain seq x y z
N MET A 1 -27.63 -4.64 -66.77
CA MET A 1 -26.73 -5.41 -65.87
C MET A 1 -25.73 -4.45 -65.24
N MET A 2 -26.08 -3.75 -64.16
CA MET A 2 -25.22 -2.70 -63.57
C MET A 2 -25.62 -2.43 -62.10
N GLY A 3 -25.70 -3.48 -61.27
CA GLY A 3 -26.17 -3.31 -59.89
C GLY A 3 -25.71 -4.36 -58.87
N ARG A 4 -24.80 -5.28 -59.22
CA ARG A 4 -24.37 -6.37 -58.32
C ARG A 4 -22.94 -6.27 -57.81
N ILE A 5 -22.13 -5.33 -58.32
CA ILE A 5 -20.70 -5.23 -57.96
C ILE A 5 -20.50 -4.26 -56.77
N GLY A 6 -21.29 -3.19 -56.66
CA GLY A 6 -21.17 -2.22 -55.55
C GLY A 6 -21.64 -2.77 -54.20
N GLN A 7 -22.63 -3.66 -54.18
CA GLN A 7 -23.21 -4.18 -52.94
C GLN A 7 -22.31 -5.22 -52.24
N VAL A 8 -21.49 -5.96 -53.00
CA VAL A 8 -20.55 -6.94 -52.45
C VAL A 8 -19.33 -6.25 -51.84
N ALA A 9 -18.85 -5.16 -52.46
CA ALA A 9 -17.72 -4.39 -51.96
C ALA A 9 -18.02 -3.68 -50.63
N VAL A 10 -19.22 -3.10 -50.48
CA VAL A 10 -19.64 -2.43 -49.23
C VAL A 10 -19.83 -3.45 -48.09
N SER A 11 -20.38 -4.63 -48.40
CA SER A 11 -20.57 -5.68 -47.39
C SER A 11 -19.25 -6.28 -46.90
N LEU A 12 -18.22 -6.37 -47.76
CA LEU A 12 -16.91 -6.89 -47.39
C LEU A 12 -16.13 -5.90 -46.50
N ILE A 13 -16.27 -4.59 -46.76
CA ILE A 13 -15.65 -3.52 -45.96
C ILE A 13 -16.32 -3.42 -44.58
N CYS A 14 -17.65 -3.57 -44.49
CA CYS A 14 -18.33 -3.62 -43.20
C CYS A 14 -17.93 -4.87 -42.38
N PHE A 15 -17.70 -6.01 -43.02
CA PHE A 15 -17.23 -7.22 -42.33
C PHE A 15 -15.80 -7.07 -41.80
N PHE A 16 -14.92 -6.40 -42.56
CA PHE A 16 -13.54 -6.13 -42.12
C PHE A 16 -13.46 -5.07 -41.01
N MET A 17 -14.33 -4.05 -41.03
CA MET A 17 -14.46 -3.07 -39.95
C MET A 17 -15.04 -3.68 -38.66
N LEU A 18 -15.95 -4.65 -38.77
CA LEU A 18 -16.46 -5.40 -37.61
C LEU A 18 -15.42 -6.36 -37.02
N PHE A 19 -14.57 -6.96 -37.86
CA PHE A 19 -13.47 -7.81 -37.41
C PHE A 19 -12.31 -7.03 -36.76
N ALA A 20 -11.98 -5.85 -37.29
CA ALA A 20 -10.93 -4.99 -36.69
C ALA A 20 -11.35 -4.42 -35.32
N ALA A 21 -12.64 -4.20 -35.10
CA ALA A 21 -13.17 -3.81 -33.78
C ALA A 21 -13.18 -4.97 -32.77
N SER A 22 -13.10 -6.24 -33.22
CA SER A 22 -13.01 -7.40 -32.32
C SER A 22 -11.56 -7.68 -31.89
N VAL A 23 -10.58 -7.40 -32.75
CA VAL A 23 -9.15 -7.71 -32.48
C VAL A 23 -8.47 -6.68 -31.57
N LEU A 24 -8.99 -5.45 -31.44
CA LEU A 24 -8.44 -4.45 -30.52
C LEU A 24 -9.07 -4.49 -29.11
N ALA A 25 -10.07 -5.36 -28.88
CA ALA A 25 -10.68 -5.55 -27.56
C ALA A 25 -9.99 -6.64 -26.71
N GLU A 26 -9.09 -7.44 -27.30
CA GLU A 26 -8.32 -8.51 -26.63
C GLU A 26 -6.96 -8.04 -26.06
N ALA A 27 -6.65 -6.74 -26.12
CA ALA A 27 -5.49 -6.16 -25.42
C ALA A 27 -5.83 -5.63 -24.01
N ALA A 28 -7.07 -5.85 -23.56
CA ALA A 28 -7.51 -5.63 -22.19
C ALA A 28 -8.06 -6.93 -21.59
N GLU A 29 -7.44 -8.07 -21.90
CA GLU A 29 -7.52 -9.22 -21.00
C GLU A 29 -6.82 -8.82 -19.70
N GLY A 30 -7.61 -8.29 -18.76
CA GLY A 30 -7.26 -8.34 -17.36
C GLY A 30 -6.89 -9.78 -17.05
N ALA A 31 -5.59 -10.01 -16.86
CA ALA A 31 -5.07 -11.30 -16.46
C ALA A 31 -5.94 -11.80 -15.32
N LYS A 32 -6.68 -12.90 -15.56
CA LYS A 32 -7.33 -13.58 -14.45
C LYS A 32 -6.23 -13.84 -13.42
N PRO A 33 -6.38 -13.39 -12.17
CA PRO A 33 -5.40 -13.68 -11.15
C PRO A 33 -5.15 -15.18 -11.15
N MET A 34 -3.89 -15.59 -11.33
CA MET A 34 -3.52 -16.99 -11.10
C MET A 34 -3.98 -17.34 -9.68
N GLU A 35 -4.62 -18.50 -9.53
CA GLU A 35 -4.92 -19.02 -8.21
C GLU A 35 -3.63 -19.06 -7.37
N GLY A 36 -3.72 -18.58 -6.14
CA GLY A 36 -2.56 -18.43 -5.26
C GLY A 36 -1.61 -17.27 -5.60
N ALA A 37 -2.02 -16.29 -6.41
CA ALA A 37 -1.29 -15.05 -6.60
C ALA A 37 -1.85 -13.91 -5.74
N LEU A 38 -0.96 -13.01 -5.33
CA LEU A 38 -1.32 -11.76 -4.66
C LEU A 38 -1.84 -10.74 -5.68
N LEU A 39 -2.85 -9.99 -5.27
CA LEU A 39 -3.40 -8.88 -6.02
C LEU A 39 -3.19 -7.58 -5.27
N ASP A 40 -3.09 -6.47 -5.99
CA ASP A 40 -3.04 -5.13 -5.39
C ASP A 40 -4.24 -4.86 -4.47
N THR A 41 -5.41 -5.41 -4.82
CA THR A 41 -6.62 -5.31 -4.00
C THR A 41 -6.52 -6.03 -2.65
N ASP A 42 -5.57 -6.95 -2.48
CA ASP A 42 -5.35 -7.64 -1.20
C ASP A 42 -4.68 -6.73 -0.15
N PHE A 43 -4.11 -5.61 -0.60
CA PHE A 43 -3.45 -4.58 0.23
C PHE A 43 -4.32 -3.32 0.40
N ALA A 44 -5.62 -3.46 0.10
CA ALA A 44 -6.62 -2.41 0.24
C ALA A 44 -7.87 -2.96 0.93
N TYR A 45 -8.57 -2.09 1.63
CA TYR A 45 -9.85 -2.42 2.25
C TYR A 45 -10.86 -1.30 2.04
N ARG A 46 -12.08 -1.68 1.65
CA ARG A 46 -13.19 -0.78 1.26
C ARG A 46 -12.81 0.35 0.29
N GLY A 47 -11.83 0.12 -0.59
CA GLY A 47 -11.39 1.13 -1.58
C GLY A 47 -10.29 2.09 -1.11
N VAL A 48 -9.75 1.89 0.11
CA VAL A 48 -8.58 2.59 0.62
C VAL A 48 -7.41 1.61 0.74
N ALA A 49 -6.29 1.93 0.12
CA ALA A 49 -5.07 1.14 0.10
C ALA A 49 -4.03 1.69 1.09
N LEU A 50 -3.01 0.87 1.40
CA LEU A 50 -1.79 1.36 2.03
C LEU A 50 -1.16 2.46 1.14
N GLY A 51 -0.69 3.54 1.78
CA GLY A 51 -0.13 4.71 1.10
C GLY A 51 -1.15 5.76 0.64
N ASP A 52 -2.46 5.48 0.67
CA ASP A 52 -3.48 6.49 0.38
C ASP A 52 -3.47 7.64 1.41
N THR A 53 -4.00 8.80 1.03
CA THR A 53 -4.08 9.99 1.89
C THR A 53 -5.14 9.85 2.99
N GLU A 54 -4.92 10.50 4.14
CA GLU A 54 -5.91 10.65 5.22
C GLU A 54 -7.25 11.22 4.70
N GLU A 55 -7.22 12.15 3.75
CA GLU A 55 -8.43 12.74 3.16
C GLU A 55 -9.30 11.70 2.45
N LYS A 56 -8.69 10.85 1.62
CA LYS A 56 -9.39 9.73 0.96
C LYS A 56 -9.95 8.74 1.97
N LEU A 57 -9.21 8.44 3.04
CA LEU A 57 -9.70 7.58 4.13
C LEU A 57 -10.99 8.15 4.73
N LEU A 58 -10.97 9.42 5.12
CA LEU A 58 -12.14 10.09 5.74
C LEU A 58 -13.30 10.23 4.76
N ALA A 59 -13.04 10.42 3.46
CA ALA A 59 -14.09 10.47 2.44
C ALA A 59 -14.83 9.12 2.29
N VAL A 60 -14.14 8.00 2.48
CA VAL A 60 -14.72 6.66 2.33
C VAL A 60 -15.31 6.13 3.64
N TYR A 61 -14.61 6.32 4.76
CA TYR A 61 -14.99 5.77 6.06
C TYR A 61 -15.81 6.73 6.92
N GLY A 62 -15.84 8.02 6.56
CA GLY A 62 -16.48 9.06 7.35
C GLY A 62 -15.61 9.51 8.54
N GLU A 63 -16.27 10.03 9.56
CA GLU A 63 -15.61 10.48 10.79
C GLU A 63 -15.25 9.28 11.68
N PRO A 64 -14.03 9.21 12.24
CA PRO A 64 -13.67 8.16 13.18
C PRO A 64 -14.45 8.32 14.49
N LEU A 65 -14.73 7.19 15.15
CA LEU A 65 -15.38 7.17 16.47
C LEU A 65 -14.49 7.80 17.54
N PHE A 66 -13.19 7.54 17.45
CA PHE A 66 -12.15 8.18 18.22
C PHE A 66 -10.82 8.02 17.49
N ASP A 67 -9.88 8.90 17.80
CA ASP A 67 -8.49 8.75 17.38
C ASP A 67 -7.54 8.87 18.56
N ARG A 68 -6.33 8.32 18.37
CA ARG A 68 -5.23 8.40 19.34
C ARG A 68 -3.91 8.39 18.61
N ILE A 69 -2.94 9.14 19.11
CA ILE A 69 -1.59 9.14 18.58
C ILE A 69 -0.73 8.20 19.42
N MET A 70 -0.01 7.30 18.75
CA MET A 70 0.90 6.36 19.40
C MET A 70 2.11 6.09 18.52
N ARG A 71 3.19 5.60 19.13
CA ARG A 71 4.38 5.16 18.40
C ARG A 71 4.31 3.66 18.18
N LYS A 72 4.32 3.24 16.91
CA LYS A 72 4.29 1.83 16.46
C LYS A 72 5.56 1.56 15.65
N GLN A 73 6.38 0.60 16.08
CA GLN A 73 7.64 0.22 15.43
C GLN A 73 8.50 1.43 15.02
N GLY A 74 8.69 2.38 15.94
CA GLY A 74 9.48 3.59 15.69
C GLY A 74 8.74 4.72 14.95
N VAL A 75 7.59 4.46 14.33
CA VAL A 75 6.80 5.43 13.56
C VAL A 75 5.67 6.03 14.40
N THR A 76 5.50 7.35 14.35
CA THR A 76 4.36 8.03 15.00
C THR A 76 3.12 7.92 14.12
N VAL A 77 2.10 7.20 14.62
CA VAL A 77 0.87 6.86 13.92
C VAL A 77 -0.33 7.40 14.68
N LYS A 78 -1.21 8.12 13.98
CA LYS A 78 -2.57 8.44 14.42
C LYS A 78 -3.46 7.23 14.10
N VAL A 79 -3.90 6.53 15.12
CA VAL A 79 -4.83 5.40 14.97
C VAL A 79 -6.25 5.92 15.10
N CYS A 80 -7.01 5.81 14.02
CA CYS A 80 -8.40 6.18 13.90
C CYS A 80 -9.25 4.90 13.97
N THR A 81 -10.17 4.82 14.93
CA THR A 81 -11.08 3.68 15.08
C THR A 81 -12.41 3.99 14.41
N PHE A 82 -12.85 3.13 13.50
CA PHE A 82 -14.10 3.26 12.77
C PHE A 82 -15.13 2.20 13.18
N HIS A 83 -16.37 2.38 12.73
CA HIS A 83 -17.43 1.39 12.91
C HIS A 83 -17.02 0.00 12.41
N GLY A 84 -17.33 -1.03 13.19
CA GLY A 84 -16.94 -2.42 12.90
C GLY A 84 -15.58 -2.82 13.46
N HIS A 85 -15.07 -2.10 14.48
CA HIS A 85 -13.82 -2.42 15.17
C HIS A 85 -12.60 -2.46 14.22
N ILE A 86 -12.59 -1.53 13.27
CA ILE A 86 -11.49 -1.37 12.32
C ILE A 86 -10.64 -0.21 12.78
N ASP A 87 -9.41 -0.51 13.17
CA ASP A 87 -8.41 0.48 13.55
C ASP A 87 -7.53 0.79 12.32
N VAL A 88 -7.53 2.04 11.86
CA VAL A 88 -6.70 2.48 10.73
C VAL A 88 -5.62 3.42 11.23
N GLY A 89 -4.36 3.08 10.99
CA GLY A 89 -3.22 3.91 11.28
C GLY A 89 -2.89 4.85 10.12
N VAL A 90 -2.78 6.13 10.41
CA VAL A 90 -2.27 7.17 9.52
C VAL A 90 -0.93 7.68 10.06
N SER A 91 0.11 7.68 9.23
CA SER A 91 1.40 8.27 9.63
C SER A 91 1.24 9.76 9.84
N VAL A 92 1.65 10.27 11.00
CA VAL A 92 1.56 11.70 11.31
C VAL A 92 2.50 12.52 10.43
N ARG A 93 3.65 11.94 10.03
CA ARG A 93 4.64 12.59 9.18
C ARG A 93 4.15 12.74 7.75
N THR A 94 3.69 11.66 7.13
CA THR A 94 3.36 11.64 5.70
C THR A 94 1.88 11.85 5.40
N ARG A 95 1.01 11.83 6.42
CA ARG A 95 -0.46 11.88 6.28
C ARG A 95 -1.03 10.79 5.37
N ARG A 96 -0.33 9.65 5.32
CA ARG A 96 -0.73 8.46 4.55
C ARG A 96 -1.17 7.33 5.46
N VAL A 97 -2.07 6.50 4.95
CA VAL A 97 -2.52 5.27 5.58
C VAL A 97 -1.39 4.27 5.59
N VAL A 98 -1.09 3.72 6.77
CA VAL A 98 0.05 2.81 6.99
C VAL A 98 -0.33 1.53 7.74
N ASP A 99 -1.54 1.43 8.28
CA ASP A 99 -1.95 0.26 9.07
C ASP A 99 -3.47 0.10 9.00
N PHE A 100 -3.95 -1.12 8.87
CA PHE A 100 -5.33 -1.53 9.07
C PHE A 100 -5.31 -2.74 9.99
N VAL A 101 -5.99 -2.65 11.13
CA VAL A 101 -6.06 -3.72 12.13
C VAL A 101 -7.53 -4.13 12.27
N MET A 102 -7.80 -5.40 12.00
CA MET A 102 -9.14 -6.00 12.00
C MET A 102 -9.11 -7.26 12.87
N GLU A 103 -9.10 -7.06 14.21
CA GLU A 103 -8.90 -8.14 15.19
C GLU A 103 -10.19 -8.86 15.60
N ASP A 104 -11.23 -8.12 15.97
CA ASP A 104 -12.42 -8.67 16.63
C ASP A 104 -13.42 -9.30 15.65
N ASP A 105 -13.62 -8.68 14.48
CA ASP A 105 -14.49 -9.21 13.43
C ASP A 105 -13.88 -8.93 12.05
N PRO A 106 -12.88 -9.73 11.62
CA PRO A 106 -12.23 -9.51 10.36
C PRO A 106 -13.25 -9.69 9.23
N PRO A 107 -13.31 -8.75 8.28
CA PRO A 107 -14.24 -8.82 7.17
C PRO A 107 -13.96 -10.04 6.29
N VAL A 108 -14.94 -10.37 5.45
CA VAL A 108 -14.73 -11.37 4.40
C VAL A 108 -13.76 -10.81 3.36
N MET A 109 -12.56 -11.37 3.33
CA MET A 109 -11.52 -11.07 2.36
C MET A 109 -11.78 -11.83 1.03
N ARG A 110 -10.84 -11.71 0.08
CA ARG A 110 -10.96 -12.33 -1.24
C ARG A 110 -11.25 -13.83 -1.16
N ALA A 111 -12.05 -14.32 -2.11
CA ALA A 111 -12.46 -15.73 -2.21
C ALA A 111 -13.16 -16.29 -0.96
N GLY A 112 -13.77 -15.44 -0.12
CA GLY A 112 -14.53 -15.87 1.05
C GLY A 112 -13.68 -16.19 2.28
N VAL A 113 -12.39 -15.82 2.26
CA VAL A 113 -11.48 -15.94 3.40
C VAL A 113 -11.99 -15.05 4.54
N ARG A 114 -12.41 -15.66 5.64
CA ARG A 114 -12.98 -14.99 6.83
C ARG A 114 -12.49 -15.70 8.09
N ARG A 115 -12.85 -15.20 9.28
CA ARG A 115 -12.56 -15.90 10.55
C ARG A 115 -12.89 -17.39 10.46
N GLY A 116 -11.96 -18.26 10.86
CA GLY A 116 -12.06 -19.71 10.76
C GLY A 116 -11.67 -20.30 9.40
N ALA A 117 -11.25 -19.48 8.42
CA ALA A 117 -10.76 -19.99 7.15
C ALA A 117 -9.57 -20.93 7.34
N THR A 118 -9.60 -22.06 6.64
CA THR A 118 -8.54 -23.08 6.74
C THR A 118 -7.31 -22.69 5.94
N LYS A 119 -6.15 -23.26 6.29
CA LYS A 119 -4.90 -23.12 5.53
C LYS A 119 -5.06 -23.36 4.03
N HIS A 120 -5.91 -24.33 3.64
CA HIS A 120 -6.10 -24.69 2.24
C HIS A 120 -6.77 -23.55 1.46
N LEU A 121 -7.78 -22.91 2.05
CA LEU A 121 -8.46 -21.77 1.43
C LEU A 121 -7.53 -20.56 1.35
N ILE A 122 -6.77 -20.29 2.42
CA ILE A 122 -5.79 -19.19 2.45
C ILE A 122 -4.74 -19.38 1.35
N TRP A 123 -4.14 -20.56 1.26
CA TRP A 123 -3.10 -20.83 0.26
C TRP A 123 -3.62 -20.85 -1.18
N ALA A 124 -4.84 -21.35 -1.41
CA ALA A 124 -5.48 -21.25 -2.71
C ALA A 124 -5.75 -19.79 -3.13
N THR A 125 -5.94 -18.90 -2.16
CA THR A 125 -6.25 -17.49 -2.43
C THR A 125 -4.99 -16.67 -2.66
N TYR A 126 -4.02 -16.72 -1.73
CA TYR A 126 -2.87 -15.81 -1.67
C TYR A 126 -1.53 -16.47 -2.00
N GLY A 127 -1.52 -17.80 -2.14
CA GLY A 127 -0.32 -18.58 -2.38
C GLY A 127 0.20 -19.28 -1.13
N LYS A 128 1.14 -20.21 -1.32
CA LYS A 128 1.78 -20.91 -0.20
C LYS A 128 2.87 -20.03 0.39
N THR A 129 2.89 -19.94 1.71
CA THR A 129 3.97 -19.29 2.46
C THR A 129 4.18 -20.00 3.80
N GLU A 130 5.36 -19.82 4.37
CA GLU A 130 5.68 -20.32 5.70
C GLU A 130 5.00 -19.49 6.79
N ARG A 131 4.74 -20.15 7.92
CA ARG A 131 4.24 -19.48 9.12
C ARG A 131 5.41 -18.87 9.86
N ARG A 132 5.19 -17.70 10.42
CA ARG A 132 6.16 -17.03 11.30
C ARG A 132 5.46 -16.50 12.54
N PHE A 133 6.21 -16.33 13.62
CA PHE A 133 5.74 -15.61 14.79
C PHE A 133 5.91 -14.12 14.55
N LEU A 134 4.84 -13.36 14.76
CA LEU A 134 4.81 -11.91 14.68
C LEU A 134 3.99 -11.39 15.85
N ASP A 135 4.54 -10.45 16.62
CA ASP A 135 3.89 -9.88 17.81
C ASP A 135 3.34 -10.95 18.79
N GLY A 136 4.06 -12.08 18.93
CA GLY A 136 3.66 -13.21 19.78
C GLY A 136 2.52 -14.08 19.23
N LYS A 137 2.03 -13.81 18.03
CA LYS A 137 0.96 -14.57 17.35
C LYS A 137 1.54 -15.32 16.14
N LEU A 138 0.94 -16.46 15.80
CA LEU A 138 1.29 -17.19 14.58
C LEU A 138 0.65 -16.49 13.37
N ALA A 139 1.40 -16.26 12.30
CA ALA A 139 0.89 -15.54 11.13
C ALA A 139 1.43 -16.07 9.81
N TYR A 140 0.62 -15.92 8.76
CA TYR A 140 1.12 -15.83 7.38
C TYR A 140 1.31 -14.36 7.03
N VAL A 141 2.43 -14.04 6.39
CA VAL A 141 2.76 -12.66 5.97
C VAL A 141 3.09 -12.71 4.49
N TYR A 142 2.34 -11.93 3.72
CA TYR A 142 2.50 -11.78 2.29
C TYR A 142 2.94 -10.35 2.00
N THR A 143 3.99 -10.18 1.19
CA THR A 143 4.50 -8.86 0.80
C THR A 143 4.05 -8.55 -0.61
N ARG A 144 3.60 -7.32 -0.85
CA ARG A 144 3.14 -6.88 -2.17
C ARG A 144 4.31 -6.85 -3.16
N PRO A 145 4.18 -7.47 -4.35
CA PRO A 145 5.21 -7.38 -5.37
C PRO A 145 5.51 -5.92 -5.75
N GLY A 146 6.79 -5.53 -5.76
CA GLY A 146 7.22 -4.16 -6.07
C GLY A 146 7.05 -3.15 -4.93
N HIS A 147 6.45 -3.54 -3.81
CA HIS A 147 6.26 -2.70 -2.62
C HIS A 147 6.74 -3.48 -1.39
N PRO A 148 8.06 -3.48 -1.10
CA PRO A 148 8.66 -4.36 -0.09
C PRO A 148 8.14 -4.11 1.32
N HIS A 149 7.61 -2.91 1.56
CA HIS A 149 7.09 -2.45 2.84
C HIS A 149 5.60 -2.73 3.05
N ASP A 150 4.86 -3.13 2.01
CA ASP A 150 3.41 -3.35 2.09
C ASP A 150 3.11 -4.82 2.35
N HIS A 151 2.48 -5.11 3.49
CA HIS A 151 2.22 -6.47 3.94
C HIS A 151 0.75 -6.74 4.23
N LEU A 152 0.30 -7.92 3.81
CA LEU A 152 -0.93 -8.57 4.27
C LEU A 152 -0.52 -9.61 5.31
N VAL A 153 -0.97 -9.40 6.54
CA VAL A 153 -0.72 -10.26 7.69
C VAL A 153 -2.02 -10.97 8.08
N LEU A 154 -2.00 -12.29 8.03
CA LEU A 154 -3.09 -13.16 8.42
C LEU A 154 -2.70 -13.88 9.71
N PHE A 155 -3.22 -13.42 10.85
CA PHE A 155 -2.98 -14.06 12.13
C PHE A 155 -3.83 -15.32 12.26
N LEU A 156 -3.22 -16.35 12.82
CA LEU A 156 -3.80 -17.68 12.95
C LEU A 156 -4.10 -17.97 14.42
N ASP A 157 -5.20 -18.69 14.62
CA ASP A 157 -5.47 -19.35 15.88
C ASP A 157 -4.44 -20.48 16.10
N PRO A 158 -3.76 -20.53 17.25
CA PRO A 158 -2.66 -21.48 17.47
C PRO A 158 -3.12 -22.93 17.61
N GLU A 159 -4.37 -23.18 17.96
CA GLU A 159 -4.91 -24.53 18.16
C GLU A 159 -5.43 -25.12 16.84
N THR A 160 -6.15 -24.30 16.08
CA THR A 160 -6.86 -24.73 14.86
C THR A 160 -6.11 -24.38 13.58
N GLU A 161 -5.08 -23.53 13.65
CA GLU A 161 -4.36 -22.94 12.51
C GLU A 161 -5.28 -22.25 11.49
N SER A 162 -6.44 -21.80 11.97
CA SER A 162 -7.44 -21.11 11.15
C SER A 162 -7.29 -19.60 11.27
N LEU A 163 -7.83 -18.84 10.30
CA LEU A 163 -7.73 -17.38 10.34
C LEU A 163 -8.42 -16.83 11.60
N ALA A 164 -7.67 -16.09 12.41
CA ALA A 164 -8.19 -15.41 13.60
C ALA A 164 -8.40 -13.92 13.34
N SER A 165 -7.44 -13.24 12.74
CA SER A 165 -7.53 -11.80 12.44
C SER A 165 -6.70 -11.41 11.23
N VAL A 166 -6.96 -10.21 10.72
CA VAL A 166 -6.31 -9.67 9.52
C VAL A 166 -5.70 -8.31 9.85
N ARG A 167 -4.50 -8.08 9.34
CA ARG A 167 -3.84 -6.78 9.37
C ARG A 167 -3.23 -6.46 8.01
N LEU A 168 -3.46 -5.26 7.51
CA LEU A 168 -2.73 -4.71 6.36
C LEU A 168 -1.77 -3.69 6.94
N THR A 169 -0.49 -3.74 6.62
CA THR A 169 0.44 -2.78 7.21
C THR A 169 1.55 -2.44 6.27
N SER A 170 1.86 -1.15 6.21
CA SER A 170 3.09 -0.64 5.63
C SER A 170 4.12 -0.33 6.72
N LEU A 171 3.87 -0.71 7.99
CA LEU A 171 4.81 -0.54 9.08
C LEU A 171 5.86 -1.67 9.06
N PRO A 172 7.10 -1.41 9.51
CA PRO A 172 8.12 -2.44 9.55
C PRO A 172 7.65 -3.59 10.45
N LEU A 173 7.78 -4.83 9.96
CA LEU A 173 7.43 -6.02 10.73
C LEU A 173 8.62 -6.55 11.54
N THR A 174 9.84 -6.23 11.12
CA THR A 174 11.08 -6.60 11.81
C THR A 174 12.01 -5.40 12.00
N GLU A 175 13.02 -5.57 12.85
CA GLU A 175 14.05 -4.55 13.08
C GLU A 175 14.87 -4.32 11.80
N GLU A 176 15.16 -5.37 11.04
CA GLU A 176 15.88 -5.27 9.77
C GLU A 176 15.10 -4.47 8.72
N GLU A 177 13.77 -4.65 8.64
CA GLU A 177 12.91 -3.82 7.77
C GLU A 177 12.86 -2.37 8.24
N ALA A 178 12.90 -2.13 9.56
CA ALA A 178 12.93 -0.79 10.12
C ALA A 178 14.23 -0.07 9.79
N ASP A 179 15.37 -0.77 9.89
CA ASP A 179 16.69 -0.27 9.54
C ASP A 179 16.82 -0.02 8.02
N ALA A 180 16.33 -0.94 7.20
CA ALA A 180 16.31 -0.77 5.74
C ALA A 180 15.54 0.48 5.33
N ARG A 181 14.36 0.70 5.93
CA ARG A 181 13.57 1.90 5.70
C ARG A 181 14.27 3.17 6.18
N ALA A 182 14.86 3.15 7.37
CA ALA A 182 15.61 4.29 7.89
C ALA A 182 16.79 4.65 6.96
N GLY A 183 17.45 3.64 6.39
CA GLY A 183 18.49 3.82 5.38
C GLY A 183 17.97 4.43 4.07
N GLU A 184 16.86 3.92 3.54
CA GLU A 184 16.21 4.46 2.34
C GLU A 184 15.78 5.93 2.52
N GLU A 185 15.21 6.25 3.69
CA GLU A 185 14.80 7.61 4.03
C GLU A 185 15.99 8.56 4.16
N ALA A 186 17.04 8.14 4.88
CA ALA A 186 18.26 8.94 5.02
C ALA A 186 18.94 9.20 3.66
N GLN A 187 18.87 8.24 2.74
CA GLN A 187 19.42 8.37 1.41
C GLN A 187 18.58 9.30 0.52
N ALA A 188 17.25 9.26 0.63
CA ALA A 188 16.36 10.20 -0.05
C ALA A 188 16.56 11.64 0.43
N GLU A 189 16.74 11.85 1.74
CA GLU A 189 17.04 13.18 2.30
C GLU A 189 18.42 13.70 1.86
N ALA A 190 19.41 12.82 1.73
CA ALA A 190 20.73 13.19 1.24
C ALA A 190 20.74 13.59 -0.25
N ASP A 191 19.89 12.96 -1.07
CA ASP A 191 19.75 13.28 -2.50
C ASP A 191 19.07 14.65 -2.70
N ASP A 192 18.00 14.93 -1.95
CA ASP A 192 17.28 16.23 -1.94
C ASP A 192 18.15 17.38 -1.38
N GLY A 193 19.05 17.08 -0.44
CA GLY A 193 20.00 18.06 0.11
C GLY A 193 21.19 18.42 -0.79
N SER A 194 21.37 17.74 -1.93
CA SER A 194 22.53 17.95 -2.81
C SER A 194 22.41 19.13 -3.79
N ASP A 195 21.23 19.77 -3.85
CA ASP A 195 20.96 20.94 -4.70
C ASP A 195 21.45 22.28 -4.13
N LEU A 196 22.29 22.26 -3.08
CA LEU A 196 23.03 23.46 -2.62
C LEU A 196 24.27 23.78 -3.47
N LYS A 197 24.53 23.04 -4.56
CA LYS A 197 25.69 23.24 -5.45
C LYS A 197 25.60 24.49 -6.36
N GLY A 198 24.68 25.41 -6.06
CA GLY A 198 24.45 26.64 -6.82
C GLY A 198 24.32 27.91 -5.97
N MET A 199 24.54 27.86 -4.65
CA MET A 199 24.62 29.09 -3.85
C MET A 199 25.91 29.84 -4.20
N ASP A 200 25.78 30.91 -4.99
CA ASP A 200 26.85 31.87 -5.24
C ASP A 200 27.20 32.62 -3.94
N ASP A 201 28.21 32.09 -3.25
CA ASP A 201 28.82 32.63 -2.04
C ASP A 201 29.70 33.88 -2.30
N SER A 202 29.84 34.29 -3.57
CA SER A 202 30.57 35.51 -3.95
C SER A 202 29.91 36.80 -3.48
N ALA A 203 28.62 36.75 -3.07
CA ALA A 203 27.88 37.88 -2.52
C ALA A 203 27.88 37.93 -0.98
N LEU A 204 28.51 36.97 -0.30
CA LEU A 204 28.63 37.03 1.15
C LEU A 204 29.58 38.17 1.55
N PRO A 205 29.18 39.06 2.48
CA PRO A 205 30.07 40.10 2.98
C PRO A 205 31.26 39.41 3.66
N HIS A 206 32.46 39.66 3.15
CA HIS A 206 33.68 39.23 3.83
C HIS A 206 33.65 39.74 5.26
N ALA A 207 33.85 38.82 6.22
CA ALA A 207 33.86 39.13 7.63
C ALA A 207 34.87 40.24 7.92
N SER A 208 34.37 41.47 8.08
CA SER A 208 35.13 42.54 8.70
C SER A 208 35.23 42.20 10.18
N ASP A 209 36.46 42.17 10.70
CA ASP A 209 36.78 41.94 12.12
C ASP A 209 35.74 42.59 13.04
N VAL A 210 34.86 41.76 13.60
CA VAL A 210 33.95 42.20 14.65
C VAL A 210 34.82 42.48 15.87
N LYS A 211 35.13 43.76 16.11
CA LYS A 211 35.71 44.19 17.38
C LYS A 211 34.68 43.95 18.46
N LEU A 212 34.78 42.79 19.10
CA LEU A 212 34.12 42.52 20.38
C LEU A 212 34.69 43.52 21.38
N GLY A 213 33.91 44.58 21.64
CA GLY A 213 34.21 45.55 22.68
C GLY A 213 34.17 44.87 24.02
N GLY A 214 35.31 44.36 24.46
CA GLY A 214 35.51 43.88 25.82
C GLY A 214 35.36 45.06 26.77
N VAL A 215 34.37 44.98 27.67
CA VAL A 215 34.36 45.80 28.87
C VAL A 215 35.23 45.09 29.89
N LEU A 216 36.39 45.68 30.19
CA LEU A 216 37.17 45.45 31.40
C LEU A 216 37.62 46.82 31.91
N PRO A 217 37.75 47.07 33.23
CA PRO A 217 37.37 46.26 34.39
C PRO A 217 36.12 46.77 35.13
#